data_AF-A0A535WTC7-F1
#
_entry.id   AF-A0A535WTC7-F1
#
_cell.length_a   1.000
_cell.length_b   1.000
_cell.length_c   1.000
_cell.angle_alpha   90.00
_cell.angle_beta   90.00
_cell.angle_gamma   90.00
#
_symmetry.space_group_name_H-M   'P 1'
#
loop_
_entity.id
_entity.type
_entity.pdbx_description
1 polymer ?
#
loop_
_entity_poly.entity_id
_entity_poly.type
_entity_poly.pdbx_seq_one_letter_code
_entity_poly.pdbx_strand_id
1 'polypeptide(L)'
;TMDDVMAQTAEAQRNDEAFVIGCRLLESAQRLLSGRLGRPATPAELAKLLQWEEARVNVILEMLSEARGVHDQELLDYIDDLDDPEA
;
A
#
# COMPACT_ATOMS: atom_id res chain seq x y z
N THR A 1 -9.96 -31.60 -1.13
CA THR A 1 -11.41 -31.81 -1.33
C THR A 1 -12.10 -30.47 -1.61
N MET A 2 -13.32 -30.45 -2.14
CA MET A 2 -14.10 -29.19 -2.34
C MET A 2 -14.10 -28.30 -1.08
N ASP A 3 -14.11 -28.93 0.11
CA ASP A 3 -14.05 -28.27 1.41
C ASP A 3 -12.70 -27.57 1.68
N ASP A 4 -11.58 -28.17 1.28
CA ASP A 4 -10.25 -27.54 1.42
C ASP A 4 -10.11 -26.29 0.54
N VAL A 5 -10.72 -26.29 -0.65
CA VAL A 5 -10.71 -25.13 -1.56
C VAL A 5 -11.55 -23.98 -0.97
N MET A 6 -12.70 -24.28 -0.35
CA MET A 6 -13.52 -23.27 0.33
C MET A 6 -12.80 -22.72 1.58
N ALA A 7 -12.10 -23.55 2.33
CA ALA A 7 -11.32 -23.09 3.48
C ALA A 7 -10.17 -22.17 3.07
N GLN A 8 -9.42 -22.54 2.02
CA GLN A 8 -8.31 -21.76 1.50
C GLN A 8 -8.77 -20.39 0.95
N THR A 9 -9.90 -20.35 0.25
CA THR A 9 -10.45 -19.10 -0.28
C THR A 9 -10.94 -18.16 0.83
N ALA A 10 -11.58 -18.69 1.87
CA ALA A 10 -12.01 -17.89 3.02
C ALA A 10 -10.84 -17.37 3.87
N GLU A 11 -9.72 -18.08 3.91
CA GLU A 11 -8.48 -17.62 4.55
C GLU A 11 -7.79 -16.54 3.72
N ALA A 12 -7.69 -16.73 2.39
CA ALA A 12 -7.16 -15.74 1.48
C ALA A 12 -7.92 -14.41 1.57
N GLN A 13 -9.26 -14.46 1.54
CA GLN A 13 -10.10 -13.26 1.65
C GLN A 13 -9.89 -12.51 2.97
N ARG A 14 -9.78 -13.24 4.09
CA ARG A 14 -9.50 -12.62 5.39
C ARG A 14 -8.12 -11.97 5.44
N ASN A 15 -7.13 -12.58 4.80
CA ASN A 15 -5.79 -12.02 4.70
C ASN A 15 -5.79 -10.74 3.86
N ASP A 16 -6.51 -10.73 2.74
CA ASP A 16 -6.65 -9.56 1.86
C ASP A 16 -7.32 -8.39 2.60
N GLU A 17 -8.41 -8.66 3.33
CA GLU A 17 -9.08 -7.64 4.15
C GLU A 17 -8.15 -7.06 5.23
N ALA A 18 -7.41 -7.93 5.92
CA ALA A 18 -6.42 -7.52 6.92
C ALA A 18 -5.29 -6.68 6.30
N PHE A 19 -4.88 -7.00 5.07
CA PHE A 19 -3.89 -6.24 4.32
C PHE A 19 -4.41 -4.85 3.93
N VAL A 20 -5.63 -4.75 3.40
CA VAL A 20 -6.25 -3.45 3.05
C VAL A 20 -6.39 -2.55 4.28
N ILE A 21 -6.84 -3.11 5.41
CA ILE A 21 -6.90 -2.38 6.68
C ILE A 21 -5.49 -1.93 7.10
N GLY A 22 -4.50 -2.82 6.97
CA GLY A 22 -3.10 -2.53 7.24
C GLY A 22 -2.57 -1.35 6.42
N CYS A 23 -2.85 -1.32 5.11
CA CYS A 23 -2.46 -0.23 4.23
C CYS A 23 -3.06 1.11 4.67
N ARG A 24 -4.37 1.14 4.95
CA ARG A 24 -5.07 2.37 5.37
C ARG A 24 -4.53 2.93 6.68
N LEU A 25 -4.21 2.05 7.64
CA LEU A 25 -3.59 2.45 8.90
C LEU A 25 -2.19 3.01 8.68
N LEU A 26 -1.39 2.37 7.81
CA LEU A 26 -0.05 2.82 7.48
C LEU A 26 -0.04 4.19 6.80
N GLU A 27 -0.92 4.43 5.83
CA GLU A 27 -1.06 5.73 5.18
C GLU A 27 -1.47 6.83 6.17
N SER A 28 -2.41 6.53 7.07
CA SER A 28 -2.84 7.47 8.10
C SER A 28 -1.70 7.82 9.06
N ALA A 29 -0.92 6.81 9.47
CA ALA A 29 0.28 6.97 10.29
C ALA A 29 1.35 7.83 9.59
N GLN A 30 1.58 7.60 8.29
CA GLN A 30 2.51 8.40 7.49
C GLN A 30 2.09 9.86 7.43
N ARG A 31 0.83 10.15 7.11
CA ARG A 31 0.32 11.53 7.04
C ARG A 31 0.44 12.23 8.38
N LEU A 32 0.02 11.57 9.46
CA LEU A 32 0.08 12.10 10.82
C LEU A 32 1.52 12.42 11.23
N LEU A 33 2.43 11.46 11.07
CA LEU A 33 3.78 11.61 11.57
C LEU A 33 4.62 12.55 10.70
N SER A 34 4.41 12.53 9.38
CA SER A 34 5.07 13.48 8.48
C SER A 34 4.62 14.91 8.74
N GLY A 35 3.33 15.13 8.99
CA GLY A 35 2.81 16.45 9.39
C GLY A 35 3.37 16.95 10.71
N ARG A 36 3.68 16.04 11.65
CA ARG A 36 4.29 16.39 12.96
C ARG A 36 5.79 16.63 12.88
N LEU A 37 6.51 15.87 12.05
CA LEU A 37 7.97 15.94 11.95
C LEU A 37 8.43 16.99 10.93
N GLY A 38 7.57 17.43 10.01
CA GLY A 38 7.95 18.29 8.89
C GLY A 38 8.84 17.59 7.86
N ARG A 39 8.96 16.25 7.94
CA ARG A 39 9.69 15.38 7.02
C ARG A 39 8.98 14.03 6.89
N PRO A 40 9.25 13.23 5.86
CA PRO A 40 8.75 11.86 5.79
C PRO A 40 9.12 11.05 7.04
N ALA A 41 8.15 10.26 7.50
CA ALA A 41 8.34 9.29 8.58
C ALA A 41 9.16 8.09 8.11
N THR A 42 10.09 7.61 8.94
CA THR A 42 10.84 6.39 8.64
C THR A 42 10.03 5.12 8.95
N PRO A 43 10.35 3.96 8.33
CA PRO A 43 9.68 2.70 8.65
C PRO A 43 9.70 2.35 10.14
N ALA A 44 10.84 2.51 10.82
CA ALA A 44 10.97 2.30 12.26
C ALA A 44 10.05 3.21 13.09
N GLU A 45 9.89 4.47 12.68
CA GLU A 45 9.00 5.43 13.36
C GLU A 45 7.53 5.05 13.19
N LEU A 46 7.14 4.59 12.00
CA LEU A 46 5.80 4.09 11.71
C LEU A 46 5.50 2.79 12.46
N ALA A 47 6.45 1.87 12.49
CA ALA A 47 6.35 0.61 13.23
C ALA A 47 6.11 0.87 14.72
N LYS A 48 6.88 1.78 15.31
CA LYS A 48 6.70 2.21 16.70
C LYS A 48 5.34 2.85 16.95
N LEU A 49 4.85 3.70 16.03
CA LEU A 49 3.53 4.33 16.16
C LEU A 49 2.39 3.31 16.10
N LEU A 50 2.48 2.34 15.18
CA LEU A 50 1.46 1.32 14.93
C LEU A 50 1.57 0.11 15.87
N GLN A 51 2.61 0.03 16.69
CA GLN A 51 2.95 -1.13 17.52
C GLN A 51 3.12 -2.40 16.66
N TRP A 52 3.77 -2.25 15.51
CA TRP A 52 4.05 -3.34 14.57
C TRP A 52 5.54 -3.63 14.52
N GLU A 53 5.87 -4.82 14.02
CA GLU A 53 7.22 -5.15 13.57
C GLU A 53 7.59 -4.28 12.36
N GLU A 54 8.82 -3.78 12.34
CA GLU A 54 9.32 -2.96 11.23
C GLU A 54 9.32 -3.73 9.90
N ALA A 55 9.62 -5.04 9.96
CA ALA A 55 9.53 -5.93 8.80
C ALA A 55 8.14 -5.91 8.15
N ARG A 56 7.06 -5.90 8.95
CA ARG A 56 5.69 -5.82 8.44
C ARG A 56 5.43 -4.48 7.74
N VAL A 57 5.94 -3.38 8.29
CA VAL A 57 5.80 -2.06 7.67
C VAL A 57 6.51 -2.02 6.32
N ASN A 58 7.73 -2.56 6.24
CA ASN A 58 8.49 -2.60 4.99
C ASN A 58 7.80 -3.43 3.90
N VAL A 59 7.24 -4.60 4.24
CA VAL A 59 6.49 -5.42 3.27
C VAL A 59 5.30 -4.64 2.70
N ILE A 60 4.51 -3.99 3.56
CA ILE A 60 3.35 -3.21 3.09
C ILE A 60 3.79 -2.02 2.24
N LEU A 61 4.88 -1.34 2.62
CA LEU A 61 5.46 -0.22 1.84
C LEU A 61 5.91 -0.65 0.45
N GLU A 62 6.61 -1.78 0.35
CA GLU A 62 7.09 -2.35 -0.90
C GLU A 62 5.90 -2.71 -1.82
N MET A 63 4.92 -3.43 -1.31
CA MET A 63 3.71 -3.77 -2.06
C MET A 63 2.94 -2.53 -2.55
N LEU A 64 2.84 -1.48 -1.72
CA LEU A 64 2.22 -0.21 -2.13
C LEU A 64 3.05 0.56 -3.15
N SER A 65 4.38 0.42 -3.14
CA SER A 65 5.26 1.03 -4.13
C SER A 65 5.15 0.33 -5.47
N GLU A 66 5.13 -1.00 -5.47
CA GLU A 66 4.94 -1.82 -6.66
C GLU A 66 3.57 -1.57 -7.31
N ALA A 67 2.51 -1.57 -6.51
CA ALA A 67 1.16 -1.27 -7.00
C ALA A 67 1.07 0.14 -7.62
N ARG A 68 1.73 1.14 -7.02
CA ARG A 68 1.84 2.48 -7.62
C ARG A 68 2.62 2.48 -8.92
N GLY A 69 3.75 1.78 -8.99
CA GLY A 69 4.54 1.68 -10.22
C GLY A 69 3.72 1.09 -11.38
N VAL A 70 2.95 0.03 -11.13
CA VAL A 70 2.07 -0.58 -12.14
C VAL A 70 0.98 0.39 -12.60
N HIS A 71 0.28 1.04 -11.68
CA HIS A 71 -0.81 1.96 -12.03
C HIS A 71 -0.34 3.28 -12.62
N ASP A 72 0.78 3.84 -12.16
CA ASP A 72 1.37 5.04 -12.76
C ASP A 72 1.82 4.77 -14.19
N GLN A 73 2.26 3.53 -14.49
CA GLN A 73 2.62 3.14 -15.85
C GLN A 73 1.39 2.99 -16.77
N GLU A 74 0.24 2.55 -16.25
CA GLU A 74 -1.03 2.58 -16.99
C GLU A 74 -1.55 4.03 -17.21
N LEU A 75 -1.21 4.97 -16.32
CA LEU A 75 -1.55 6.38 -16.47
C LEU A 75 -0.68 7.11 -17.50
N LEU A 76 0.58 6.70 -17.69
CA LEU A 76 1.48 7.29 -18.68
C LEU A 76 0.90 7.23 -20.10
N ASP A 77 0.24 6.11 -20.46
CA ASP A 77 -0.43 5.95 -21.76
C ASP A 77 -1.50 7.02 -22.02
N TYR A 78 -2.13 7.58 -20.97
CA TYR A 78 -3.12 8.65 -21.08
C TYR A 78 -2.53 10.06 -20.94
N ILE A 79 -1.32 10.19 -20.39
CA ILE A 79 -0.62 11.48 -20.26
C ILE A 79 0.03 11.85 -21.59
N ASP A 80 0.58 10.88 -22.34
CA ASP A 80 1.15 11.11 -23.67
C ASP A 80 0.10 11.65 -24.67
N ASP A 81 -1.17 11.23 -24.57
CA ASP A 81 -2.27 11.73 -25.40
C ASP A 81 -2.69 13.19 -25.07
N LEU A 82 -2.36 13.69 -23.87
CA LEU A 82 -2.70 15.05 -23.42
C LEU A 82 -1.63 16.09 -23.75
N ASP A 83 -0.39 15.64 -24.00
CA ASP A 83 0.75 16.48 -24.35
C ASP A 83 0.95 16.64 -25.88
N ASP A 84 -0.06 16.31 -26.69
CA ASP A 84 -0.10 16.66 -28.12
C ASP A 84 -0.84 18.00 -28.34
N PRO A 85 -0.12 19.14 -28.45
CA PRO A 85 -0.72 20.44 -28.71
C PRO A 85 -1.16 20.67 -30.18
N GLU A 86 -1.16 19.65 -31.05
CA GLU A 86 -1.57 19.79 -32.46
C GLU A 86 -2.77 18.90 -32.84
N ALA A 87 -3.97 19.27 -32.39
CA ALA A 87 -5.24 18.85 -32.98
C ALA A 87 -6.12 20.05 -33.37
#